data_AF-A0A955DEH6-F1
#
_entry.id   AF-A0A955DEH6-F1
#
_cell.length_a   1.000
_cell.length_b   1.000
_cell.length_c   1.000
_cell.angle_alpha   90.00
_cell.angle_beta   90.00
_cell.angle_gamma   90.00
#
_symmetry.space_group_name_H-M   'P 1'
#
loop_
_entity.id
_entity.type
_entity.pdbx_description
1 polymer ?
#
loop_
_entity_poly.entity_id
_entity_poly.type
_entity_poly.pdbx_seq_one_letter_code
_entity_poly.pdbx_strand_id
1 'polypeptide(L)'
;MRASESWRELYRVEDASLVDAVATSIQAIGFDARIVSPRGRGGLFDRDQPAPPPYIVQVPDECWHDLRDVIDVIVDEQLEFDLMLEHRDLRRGGVERRCMLVLVVVVGAFAVLGWIRL
;
A
#
# COMPACT_ATOMS: atom_id res chain seq x y z
N MET A 1 -6.33 1.26 29.19
CA MET A 1 -5.02 0.59 29.12
C MET A 1 -4.56 0.71 27.68
N ARG A 2 -3.57 1.56 27.37
CA ARG A 2 -2.99 1.60 26.02
C ARG A 2 -2.16 0.33 25.88
N ALA A 3 -2.65 -0.64 25.11
CA ALA A 3 -1.82 -1.74 24.65
C ALA A 3 -0.56 -1.11 24.05
N SER A 4 0.61 -1.63 24.40
CA SER A 4 1.83 -1.36 23.66
C SER A 4 1.55 -1.78 22.22
N GLU A 5 1.26 -0.83 21.33
CA GLU A 5 1.03 -1.07 19.91
C GLU A 5 2.29 -1.74 19.36
N SER A 6 2.28 -3.07 19.32
CA SER A 6 3.32 -3.84 18.68
C SER A 6 3.09 -3.72 17.19
N TRP A 7 4.08 -3.17 16.50
CA TRP A 7 4.07 -3.06 15.05
C TRP A 7 4.85 -4.22 14.46
N ARG A 8 4.27 -4.92 13.49
CA ARG A 8 4.89 -6.05 12.82
C ARG A 8 5.14 -5.74 11.36
N GLU A 9 6.26 -6.23 10.85
CA GLU A 9 6.59 -6.20 9.42
C GLU A 9 5.59 -7.05 8.62
N LEU A 10 4.91 -6.41 7.69
CA LEU A 10 3.98 -7.03 6.76
C LEU A 10 4.63 -7.27 5.41
N TYR A 11 5.33 -6.26 4.88
CA TYR A 11 5.92 -6.29 3.54
C TYR A 11 7.25 -5.54 3.50
N ARG A 12 8.18 -6.01 2.67
CA ARG A 12 9.51 -5.42 2.49
C ARG A 12 9.84 -5.34 1.01
N VAL A 13 10.31 -4.18 0.56
CA VAL A 13 10.55 -3.91 -0.84
C VAL A 13 11.64 -2.85 -1.04
N GLU A 14 12.36 -2.91 -2.15
CA GLU A 14 13.41 -1.95 -2.50
C GLU A 14 12.86 -0.72 -3.25
N ASP A 15 11.66 -0.84 -3.80
CA ASP A 15 11.00 0.19 -4.61
C ASP A 15 10.18 1.16 -3.73
N ALA A 16 10.49 2.44 -3.85
CA ALA A 16 9.84 3.51 -3.08
C ALA A 16 8.38 3.75 -3.51
N SER A 17 8.10 3.64 -4.81
CA SER A 17 6.76 3.84 -5.35
C SER A 17 5.83 2.70 -4.95
N LEU A 18 6.34 1.46 -5.03
CA LEU A 18 5.55 0.28 -4.65
C LEU A 18 5.25 0.25 -3.15
N VAL A 19 6.20 0.63 -2.29
CA VAL A 19 5.93 0.69 -0.85
C VAL A 19 4.88 1.73 -0.48
N ASP A 20 4.88 2.88 -1.15
CA ASP A 20 3.90 3.95 -0.93
C ASP A 20 2.52 3.54 -1.44
N ALA A 21 2.44 2.90 -2.60
CA ALA A 21 1.19 2.36 -3.15
C ALA A 21 0.57 1.32 -2.21
N VAL A 22 1.37 0.37 -1.74
CA VAL A 22 0.94 -0.65 -0.78
C VAL A 22 0.45 -0.04 0.53
N ALA A 23 1.22 0.88 1.12
CA ALA A 23 0.82 1.54 2.37
C ALA A 23 -0.46 2.37 2.22
N THR A 24 -0.62 3.03 1.06
CA THR A 24 -1.83 3.79 0.72
C THR A 24 -3.03 2.87 0.55
N SER A 25 -2.87 1.74 -0.13
CA SER A 25 -3.93 0.73 -0.27
C SER A 25 -4.36 0.20 1.10
N ILE A 26 -3.43 -0.13 1.99
CA ILE A 26 -3.74 -0.60 3.36
C ILE A 26 -4.49 0.47 4.15
N GLN A 27 -4.08 1.73 4.07
CA GLN A 27 -4.82 2.83 4.72
C GLN A 27 -6.20 3.03 4.11
N ALA A 28 -6.35 2.86 2.80
CA ALA A 28 -7.62 3.00 2.10
C ALA A 28 -8.65 1.91 2.49
N ILE A 29 -8.19 0.68 2.80
CA ILE A 29 -9.05 -0.39 3.34
C ILE A 29 -9.34 -0.23 4.84
N GLY A 30 -8.85 0.84 5.48
CA GLY A 30 -9.18 1.22 6.86
C GLY A 30 -8.22 0.69 7.91
N PHE A 31 -7.04 0.19 7.52
CA PHE A 31 -6.03 -0.31 8.44
C PHE A 31 -4.87 0.68 8.59
N ASP A 32 -4.32 0.78 9.79
CA ASP A 32 -3.12 1.58 10.02
C ASP A 32 -1.89 0.92 9.40
N ALA A 33 -1.12 1.69 8.64
CA ALA A 33 0.15 1.28 8.07
C ALA A 33 1.19 2.38 8.24
N ARG A 34 2.43 1.96 8.51
CA ARG A 34 3.58 2.86 8.51
C ARG A 34 4.71 2.27 7.69
N ILE A 35 5.45 3.14 7.01
CA ILE A 35 6.64 2.76 6.27
C ILE A 35 7.85 3.10 7.13
N VAL A 36 8.76 2.14 7.28
CA VAL A 36 10.05 2.36 7.95
C VAL A 36 11.18 1.92 7.04
N SER A 37 12.30 2.64 7.08
CA SER A 37 13.55 2.17 6.49
C SER A 37 14.55 1.91 7.63
N PRO A 38 15.13 0.70 7.73
CA PRO A 38 16.13 0.38 8.74
C PRO A 38 17.47 1.09 8.48
N ARG A 39 17.66 1.69 7.29
CA ARG A 39 18.88 2.43 6.93
C ARG A 39 18.71 3.95 7.07
N GLY A 40 17.50 4.45 7.30
CA GLY A 40 17.22 5.85 7.56
C GLY A 40 17.35 6.21 9.04
N ARG A 41 18.15 7.22 9.36
CA ARG A 41 18.19 7.81 10.70
C ARG A 41 16.91 8.64 10.91
N GLY A 42 15.86 7.98 11.38
CA GLY A 42 14.65 8.52 12.05
C GLY A 42 14.12 9.88 11.59
N GLY A 43 13.01 9.88 10.88
CA GLY A 43 12.19 11.07 10.67
C GLY A 43 10.88 10.71 9.98
N LEU A 44 9.77 11.11 10.60
CA LEU A 44 8.46 11.13 9.96
C LEU A 44 8.59 11.99 8.68
N PHE A 45 8.47 11.37 7.51
CA PHE A 45 8.36 11.99 6.18
C PHE A 45 9.05 13.35 5.98
N ASP A 46 10.34 13.34 5.65
CA ASP A 46 10.86 14.36 4.75
C ASP A 46 10.59 13.88 3.32
N ARG A 47 9.53 14.40 2.68
CA ARG A 47 9.15 14.06 1.29
C ARG A 47 10.28 14.38 0.30
N ASP A 48 11.23 15.23 0.67
CA ASP A 48 12.32 15.66 -0.20
C ASP A 48 13.55 14.74 -0.13
N GLN A 49 13.59 13.78 0.81
CA GLN A 49 14.69 12.80 0.89
C GLN A 49 14.20 11.44 1.43
N PRO A 50 13.67 10.56 0.56
CA PRO A 50 13.27 9.23 0.98
C PRO A 50 14.47 8.49 1.55
N ALA A 51 14.25 7.82 2.70
CA ALA A 51 15.28 7.01 3.33
C ALA A 51 15.77 5.91 2.37
N PRO A 52 17.05 5.53 2.40
CA PRO A 52 17.55 4.51 1.49
C PRO A 52 16.83 3.17 1.71
N PRO A 53 16.58 2.38 0.65
CA PRO A 53 15.93 1.08 0.77
C PRO A 53 16.79 0.09 1.58
N PRO A 54 16.22 -1.00 2.12
CA PRO A 54 14.85 -1.48 1.89
C PRO A 54 13.80 -0.68 2.67
N TYR A 55 12.61 -0.54 2.09
CA TYR A 55 11.43 -0.02 2.75
C TYR A 55 10.61 -1.17 3.33
N ILE A 56 10.07 -0.96 4.53
CA ILE A 56 9.30 -1.96 5.27
C ILE A 56 7.95 -1.36 5.63
N VAL A 57 6.87 -1.99 5.17
CA VAL A 57 5.51 -1.70 5.63
C VAL A 57 5.28 -2.45 6.93
N GLN A 58 4.91 -1.71 7.96
CA GLN A 58 4.51 -2.25 9.25
C GLN A 58 3.06 -1.92 9.55
N VAL A 59 2.38 -2.86 10.18
CA VAL A 59 0.98 -2.75 10.62
C VAL A 59 0.86 -3.14 12.09
N PRO A 60 -0.20 -2.73 12.80
CA PRO A 60 -0.49 -3.24 14.13
C PRO A 60 -0.54 -4.78 14.14
N ASP A 61 0.06 -5.40 15.16
CA ASP A 61 0.17 -6.86 15.30
C ASP A 61 -1.20 -7.56 15.23
N GLU A 62 -2.24 -6.90 15.74
CA GLU A 62 -3.63 -7.34 15.72
C GLU A 62 -4.21 -7.48 14.30
N CYS A 63 -3.77 -6.63 13.36
CA CYS A 63 -4.23 -6.64 11.97
C CYS A 63 -3.31 -7.45 11.04
N TRP A 64 -2.17 -7.92 11.55
CA TRP A 64 -1.14 -8.54 10.72
C TRP A 64 -1.65 -9.80 10.02
N HIS A 65 -2.43 -10.63 10.71
CA HIS A 65 -2.93 -11.88 10.14
C HIS A 65 -3.94 -11.62 9.01
N ASP A 66 -4.84 -10.66 9.18
CA ASP A 66 -5.85 -10.30 8.19
C ASP A 66 -5.20 -9.70 6.93
N LEU A 67 -4.19 -8.86 7.11
CA LEU A 67 -3.50 -8.20 6.00
C LEU A 67 -2.50 -9.09 5.29
N ARG A 68 -1.92 -10.08 5.97
CA ARG A 68 -0.95 -11.00 5.37
C ARG A 68 -1.54 -11.79 4.21
N ASP A 69 -2.81 -12.17 4.29
CA ASP A 69 -3.46 -12.94 3.22
C ASP A 69 -3.87 -12.04 2.04
N VAL A 70 -3.98 -10.73 2.27
CA VAL A 70 -4.43 -9.74 1.27
C VAL A 70 -3.26 -9.01 0.62
N ILE A 71 -2.09 -8.96 1.27
CA ILE A 71 -0.93 -8.19 0.79
C ILE A 71 -0.44 -8.67 -0.58
N ASP A 72 -0.45 -9.98 -0.83
CA ASP A 72 -0.04 -10.54 -2.11
C ASP A 72 -0.98 -10.09 -3.23
N VAL A 73 -2.28 -10.00 -2.96
CA VAL A 73 -3.29 -9.48 -3.91
C VAL A 73 -3.05 -8.00 -4.17
N ILE A 74 -2.83 -7.20 -3.12
CA ILE A 74 -2.56 -5.76 -3.27
C ILE A 74 -1.29 -5.56 -4.12
N VAL A 75 -0.22 -6.30 -3.84
CA VAL A 75 1.04 -6.17 -4.58
C VAL A 75 0.88 -6.57 -6.04
N ASP A 76 0.20 -7.69 -6.33
CA ASP A 76 -0.03 -8.16 -7.70
C ASP A 76 -0.89 -7.17 -8.49
N GLU A 77 -1.96 -6.62 -7.89
CA GLU A 77 -2.80 -5.60 -8.51
C GLU A 77 -2.02 -4.31 -8.81
N GLN A 78 -1.12 -3.88 -7.91
CA GLN A 78 -0.28 -2.70 -8.17
C GLN A 78 0.75 -2.96 -9.29
N LEU A 79 1.35 -4.14 -9.32
CA LEU A 79 2.28 -4.52 -10.40
C LEU A 79 1.57 -4.63 -11.76
N GLU A 80 0.37 -5.22 -11.79
CA GLU A 80 -0.44 -5.25 -13.00
C GLU A 80 -0.79 -3.83 -13.46
N PHE A 81 -1.13 -2.94 -12.53
CA PHE A 81 -1.41 -1.55 -12.83
C PHE A 81 -0.20 -0.81 -13.41
N ASP A 82 0.98 -0.98 -12.81
CA ASP A 82 2.23 -0.38 -13.30
C ASP A 82 2.58 -0.89 -14.71
N LEU A 83 2.41 -2.19 -14.96
CA LEU A 83 2.58 -2.77 -16.30
C LEU A 83 1.56 -2.22 -17.31
N MET A 84 0.31 -2.02 -16.89
CA MET A 84 -0.71 -1.39 -17.73
C MET A 84 -0.38 0.08 -18.04
N LEU A 85 0.20 0.82 -17.08
CA LEU A 85 0.70 2.18 -17.30
C LEU A 85 1.89 2.20 -18.25
N GLU A 86 2.86 1.29 -18.08
CA GLU A 86 4.03 1.17 -18.96
C GLU A 86 3.62 0.86 -20.41
N HIS A 87 2.68 -0.07 -20.60
CA HIS A 87 2.11 -0.36 -21.92
C HIS A 87 1.31 0.81 -22.50
N ARG A 88 0.84 1.73 -21.65
CA ARG A 88 0.05 2.90 -22.03
C ARG A 88 0.89 4.14 -22.30
N ASP A 89 2.03 4.33 -21.66
CA ASP A 89 2.93 5.45 -21.98
C ASP A 89 3.50 5.32 -23.40
N LEU A 90 3.59 4.09 -23.93
CA LEU A 90 3.82 3.83 -25.36
C LEU A 90 2.65 4.28 -26.26
N ARG A 91 1.45 4.46 -25.70
CA ARG A 91 0.21 4.94 -26.35
C ARG A 91 -0.43 6.12 -25.59
N ARG A 92 0.07 7.34 -25.82
CA ARG A 92 -0.77 8.55 -25.94
C ARG A 92 -1.22 9.20 -24.60
N GLY A 93 -0.54 10.28 -24.21
CA GLY A 93 -0.85 11.11 -23.03
C GLY A 93 -2.27 11.69 -22.97
N GLY A 94 -3.10 11.21 -22.04
CA GLY A 94 -4.40 11.83 -21.78
C GLY A 94 -5.39 11.05 -20.91
N VAL A 95 -4.93 10.22 -19.96
CA VAL A 95 -5.84 9.34 -19.18
C VAL A 95 -5.51 9.27 -17.69
N GLU A 96 -5.00 10.35 -17.09
CA GLU A 96 -4.80 10.44 -15.64
C GLU A 96 -6.11 10.27 -14.84
N ARG A 97 -7.27 10.61 -15.40
CA ARG A 97 -8.53 10.67 -14.61
C ARG A 97 -9.31 9.36 -14.50
N ARG A 98 -9.06 8.37 -15.37
CA ARG A 98 -9.88 7.14 -15.37
C ARG A 98 -9.31 6.05 -14.46
N CYS A 99 -7.99 6.03 -14.27
CA CYS A 99 -7.33 4.98 -13.49
C CYS A 99 -7.56 5.14 -11.98
N MET A 100 -7.52 6.36 -11.44
CA MET A 100 -7.90 6.63 -10.05
C MET A 100 -9.32 6.18 -9.75
N LEU A 101 -10.23 6.26 -10.73
CA LEU A 101 -11.63 5.88 -10.58
C LEU A 101 -11.81 4.36 -10.49
N VAL A 102 -10.99 3.58 -11.21
CA VAL A 102 -11.06 2.10 -11.16
C VAL A 102 -10.55 1.58 -9.81
N LEU A 103 -9.45 2.13 -9.30
CA LEU A 103 -8.87 1.71 -8.02
C LEU A 103 -9.83 1.99 -6.84
N VAL A 104 -10.51 3.15 -6.86
CA VAL A 104 -11.57 3.45 -5.88
C VAL A 104 -12.77 2.50 -6.00
N VAL A 105 -13.15 2.11 -7.22
CA VAL A 105 -14.30 1.22 -7.44
C VAL A 105 -14.01 -0.21 -6.98
N VAL A 106 -12.78 -0.73 -7.17
CA VAL A 106 -12.40 -2.07 -6.70
C VAL A 106 -12.33 -2.11 -5.17
N VAL A 107 -11.67 -1.14 -4.55
CA VAL A 107 -11.63 -1.02 -3.07
C VAL A 107 -13.04 -0.85 -2.49
N GLY A 108 -13.89 -0.04 -3.14
CA GLY A 108 -15.30 0.13 -2.75
C GLY A 108 -16.11 -1.16 -2.89
N ALA A 109 -15.86 -1.98 -3.91
CA ALA A 109 -16.55 -3.25 -4.09
C ALA A 109 -16.17 -4.27 -2.99
N PHE A 110 -14.90 -4.32 -2.59
CA PHE A 110 -14.47 -5.18 -1.48
C PHE A 110 -15.01 -4.71 -0.12
N ALA A 111 -15.08 -3.41 0.14
CA ALA A 111 -15.69 -2.86 1.35
C ALA A 111 -17.20 -3.21 1.45
N VAL A 112 -17.92 -3.15 0.32
CA VAL A 112 -19.35 -3.51 0.27
C VAL A 112 -19.57 -5.03 0.43
N LEU A 113 -18.69 -5.86 -0.15
CA LEU A 113 -18.77 -7.32 -0.02
C LEU A 113 -18.42 -7.83 1.38
N GLY A 114 -17.49 -7.17 2.07
CA GLY A 114 -17.17 -7.45 3.49
C GLY A 114 -18.32 -7.10 4.43
N TRP A 115 -19.08 -6.04 4.13
CA TRP A 115 -20.23 -5.61 4.95
C TRP A 115 -21.46 -6.51 4.80
N ILE A 116 -21.64 -7.18 3.65
CA ILE A 116 -22.79 -8.07 3.40
C ILE A 116 -22.61 -9.46 4.04
N ARG A 117 -21.39 -9.79 4.51
CA ARG A 117 -21.06 -11.06 5.16
C ARG A 117 -20.88 -10.97 6.69
N LEU A 118 -21.30 -9.87 7.31
CA LEU A 118 -21.45 -9.72 8.76
C LEU A 118 -22.94 -9.63 9.12
#